data_AF-A0A9D7ASM4-F1
#
_entry.id   AF-A0A9D7ASM4-F1
#
_cell.length_a   1.000
_cell.length_b   1.000
_cell.length_c   1.000
_cell.angle_alpha   90.00
_cell.angle_beta   90.00
_cell.angle_gamma   90.00
#
_symmetry.space_group_name_H-M   'P 1'
#
loop_
_entity.id
_entity.type
_entity.pdbx_description
1 polymer ?
#
loop_
_entity_poly.entity_id
_entity_poly.type
_entity_poly.pdbx_seq_one_letter_code
_entity_poly.pdbx_strand_id
1 'polypeptide(L)'
;MKRNMVGDWCNGKGRSFYHGSKEAGKQTNSYEKGHQLYGEGSGSSWLRVELRYGNKLRVLSADMLRRPADYFAGASEWHAAMLLKADQIAVPEPVKCNGRLAIETVEAEVVRNLKWVMNTAAASMSAAVQYLGEAELFQVVERAKLPGRLQKFTLAEIKRAFGSAFSRVSSVDSYSPAFA
;
A
#
# COMPACT_ATOMS: atom_id res chain seq x y z
N MET A 1 -6.25 3.54 6.38
CA MET A 1 -6.70 4.32 5.20
C MET A 1 -6.36 5.79 5.44
N LYS A 2 -5.63 6.46 4.53
CA LYS A 2 -5.12 7.82 4.75
C LYS A 2 -6.26 8.85 4.64
N ARG A 3 -6.29 9.83 5.54
CA ARG A 3 -7.26 10.93 5.58
C ARG A 3 -6.51 12.23 5.86
N ASN A 4 -6.93 13.33 5.26
CA ASN A 4 -6.35 14.64 5.52
C ASN A 4 -7.44 15.72 5.52
N MET A 5 -7.32 16.67 6.43
CA MET A 5 -8.26 17.79 6.61
C MET A 5 -7.47 19.10 6.48
N VAL A 6 -7.97 20.02 5.67
CA VAL A 6 -7.37 21.34 5.45
C VAL A 6 -8.48 22.40 5.52
N GLY A 7 -8.17 23.60 5.99
CA GLY A 7 -9.11 24.72 6.13
C GLY A 7 -9.56 24.95 7.57
N ASP A 8 -10.45 25.92 7.77
CA ASP A 8 -10.97 26.30 9.08
C ASP A 8 -12.26 25.51 9.38
N TRP A 9 -12.07 24.36 10.02
CA TRP A 9 -13.17 23.48 10.39
C TRP A 9 -13.96 23.95 11.62
N CYS A 10 -13.33 24.77 12.48
CA CYS A 10 -13.96 25.28 13.69
C CYS A 10 -14.97 26.38 13.36
N ASN A 11 -14.65 27.24 12.39
CA ASN A 11 -15.51 28.35 11.99
C ASN A 11 -16.28 28.08 10.68
N GLY A 12 -16.12 26.89 10.10
CA GLY A 12 -16.90 26.43 8.95
C GLY A 12 -16.50 27.06 7.61
N LYS A 13 -15.22 27.40 7.40
CA LYS A 13 -14.75 28.15 6.24
C LYS A 13 -13.63 27.44 5.47
N GLY A 14 -13.67 27.53 4.14
CA GLY A 14 -12.64 27.02 3.24
C GLY A 14 -12.29 25.53 3.43
N ARG A 15 -13.27 24.69 3.79
CA ARG A 15 -13.00 23.31 4.24
C ARG A 15 -12.69 22.37 3.08
N SER A 16 -11.68 21.53 3.27
CA SER A 16 -11.26 20.49 2.34
C SER A 16 -10.97 19.18 3.06
N PHE A 17 -11.55 18.09 2.58
CA PHE A 17 -11.39 16.73 3.08
C PHE A 17 -10.85 15.81 1.99
N TYR A 18 -9.74 15.14 2.28
CA TYR A 18 -9.09 14.20 1.37
C TYR A 18 -9.16 12.79 1.96
N HIS A 19 -9.63 11.83 1.17
CA HIS A 19 -9.78 10.44 1.56
C HIS A 19 -9.05 9.53 0.57
N GLY A 20 -8.14 8.68 1.08
CA GLY A 20 -7.22 7.91 0.24
C GLY A 20 -5.92 8.66 -0.03
N SER A 21 -5.14 8.18 -1.00
CA SER A 21 -3.84 8.79 -1.31
C SER A 21 -3.48 8.70 -2.78
N LYS A 22 -2.77 9.72 -3.26
CA LYS A 22 -2.27 9.78 -4.64
C LYS A 22 -1.32 8.62 -4.92
N GLU A 23 -0.48 8.28 -3.94
CA GLU A 23 0.52 7.21 -4.02
C GLU A 23 -0.11 5.82 -4.08
N ALA A 24 -1.33 5.65 -3.57
CA ALA A 24 -2.11 4.42 -3.66
C ALA A 24 -2.91 4.30 -4.97
N GLY A 25 -2.95 5.37 -5.79
CA GLY A 25 -3.66 5.38 -7.08
C GLY A 25 -5.17 5.62 -6.97
N LYS A 26 -5.69 6.03 -5.81
CA LYS A 26 -7.09 6.47 -5.66
C LYS A 26 -7.22 7.48 -4.52
N GLN A 27 -7.81 8.64 -4.80
CA GLN A 27 -8.09 9.66 -3.79
C GLN A 27 -9.39 10.41 -4.11
N THR A 28 -10.22 10.60 -3.10
CA THR A 28 -11.42 11.44 -3.17
C THR A 28 -11.15 12.74 -2.44
N ASN A 29 -11.47 13.87 -3.07
CA ASN A 29 -11.33 15.21 -2.53
C ASN A 29 -12.71 15.83 -2.44
N SER A 30 -13.12 16.27 -1.25
CA SER A 30 -14.38 17.00 -1.05
C SER A 30 -14.05 18.37 -0.50
N TYR A 31 -14.42 19.44 -1.18
CA TYR A 31 -14.03 20.78 -0.77
C TYR A 31 -15.03 21.86 -1.22
N GLU A 32 -15.07 22.95 -0.46
CA GLU A 32 -15.93 24.11 -0.71
C GLU A 32 -15.38 24.91 -1.90
N LYS A 33 -15.84 24.57 -3.11
CA LYS A 33 -15.39 25.18 -4.36
C LYS A 33 -15.76 26.65 -4.44
N GLY A 34 -16.92 27.01 -3.91
CA GLY A 34 -17.36 28.40 -3.81
C GLY A 34 -16.35 29.27 -3.07
N HIS A 35 -15.95 28.84 -1.86
CA HIS A 35 -14.91 29.51 -1.09
C HIS A 35 -13.55 29.52 -1.80
N GLN A 36 -13.18 28.43 -2.48
CA GLN A 36 -11.91 28.37 -3.21
C GLN A 36 -11.83 29.39 -4.36
N LEU A 37 -12.92 29.60 -5.10
CA LEU A 37 -12.93 30.47 -6.28
C LEU A 37 -13.26 31.93 -5.95
N TYR A 38 -14.17 32.15 -5.00
CA TYR A 38 -14.77 33.46 -4.75
C TYR A 38 -14.51 33.99 -3.34
N GLY A 39 -13.75 33.25 -2.53
CA GLY A 39 -13.47 33.59 -1.14
C GLY A 39 -14.60 33.24 -0.18
N GLU A 40 -14.27 33.31 1.12
CA GLU A 40 -15.17 32.94 2.22
C GLU A 40 -16.42 33.82 2.30
N GLY A 41 -16.35 35.07 1.84
CA GLY A 41 -17.48 36.01 1.82
C GLY A 41 -18.50 35.79 0.70
N SER A 42 -18.29 34.80 -0.18
CA SER A 42 -19.15 34.57 -1.34
C SER A 42 -20.54 34.04 -1.01
N GLY A 43 -20.74 33.47 0.20
CA GLY A 43 -21.99 32.80 0.58
C GLY A 43 -22.33 31.57 -0.28
N SER A 44 -21.38 31.10 -1.11
CA SER A 44 -21.62 30.01 -2.04
C SER A 44 -21.63 28.66 -1.34
N SER A 45 -22.72 27.90 -1.50
CA SER A 45 -22.86 26.52 -1.01
C SER A 45 -22.21 25.48 -1.94
N TRP A 46 -21.41 25.91 -2.93
CA TRP A 46 -20.85 25.01 -3.92
C TRP A 46 -19.79 24.08 -3.31
N LEU A 47 -20.22 22.85 -3.01
CA LEU A 47 -19.35 21.74 -2.68
C LEU A 47 -18.94 21.00 -3.96
N ARG A 48 -17.65 20.70 -4.09
CA ARG A 48 -17.16 19.81 -5.15
C ARG A 48 -16.59 18.53 -4.55
N VAL A 49 -17.01 17.41 -5.12
CA VAL A 49 -16.44 16.10 -4.86
C VAL A 49 -15.70 15.64 -6.11
N GLU A 50 -14.39 15.47 -6.01
CA GLU A 50 -13.52 15.00 -7.09
C GLU A 50 -12.97 13.62 -6.74
N LEU A 51 -13.01 12.71 -7.71
CA LEU A 51 -12.36 11.42 -7.60
C LEU A 51 -11.16 11.37 -8.55
N ARG A 52 -9.99 11.08 -8.00
CA ARG A 52 -8.76 10.86 -8.75
C ARG A 52 -8.43 9.38 -8.82
N TYR A 53 -8.25 8.89 -10.03
CA TYR A 53 -7.64 7.59 -10.30
C TYR A 53 -6.19 7.74 -10.76
N GLY A 54 -5.32 6.84 -10.30
CA GLY A 54 -3.99 6.61 -10.85
C GLY A 54 -3.88 5.16 -11.32
N ASN A 55 -2.96 4.87 -12.24
CA ASN A 55 -2.77 3.54 -12.84
C ASN A 55 -2.04 2.54 -11.91
N LYS A 56 -1.87 2.85 -10.62
CA LYS A 56 -1.22 1.94 -9.69
C LYS A 56 -2.11 0.73 -9.43
N LEU A 57 -1.58 -0.44 -9.76
CA LEU A 57 -2.26 -1.73 -9.63
C LEU A 57 -3.60 -1.75 -10.37
N ARG A 58 -3.78 -1.05 -11.49
CA ARG A 58 -5.03 -1.09 -12.28
C ARG A 58 -4.80 -0.57 -13.69
N VAL A 59 -5.66 -0.99 -14.62
CA VAL A 59 -5.75 -0.41 -15.96
C VAL A 59 -6.85 0.63 -15.96
N LEU A 60 -6.57 1.81 -16.51
CA LEU A 60 -7.58 2.86 -16.68
C LEU A 60 -8.08 2.80 -18.12
N SER A 61 -9.36 2.45 -18.30
CA SER A 61 -9.98 2.44 -19.64
C SER A 61 -10.17 3.85 -20.17
N ALA A 62 -10.01 4.04 -21.48
CA ALA A 62 -10.37 5.29 -22.15
C ALA A 62 -11.86 5.65 -21.97
N ASP A 63 -12.71 4.66 -21.71
CA ASP A 63 -14.14 4.87 -21.45
C ASP A 63 -14.39 5.69 -20.18
N MET A 64 -13.42 5.79 -19.27
CA MET A 64 -13.49 6.68 -18.11
C MET A 64 -13.62 8.15 -18.51
N LEU A 65 -13.12 8.53 -19.69
CA LEU A 65 -13.28 9.87 -20.23
C LEU A 65 -14.64 10.07 -20.90
N ARG A 66 -15.25 8.99 -21.41
CA ARG A 66 -16.55 9.02 -22.10
C ARG A 66 -17.74 8.89 -21.14
N ARG A 67 -17.56 8.13 -20.06
CA ARG A 67 -18.59 7.83 -19.05
C ARG A 67 -18.13 8.20 -17.63
N PRO A 68 -17.63 9.43 -17.38
CA PRO A 68 -17.00 9.77 -16.10
C PRO A 68 -17.93 9.58 -14.89
N ALA A 69 -19.24 9.82 -15.06
CA ALA A 69 -20.22 9.63 -14.00
C ALA A 69 -20.34 8.16 -13.56
N ASP A 70 -20.32 7.22 -14.51
CA ASP A 70 -20.38 5.77 -14.24
C ASP A 70 -19.17 5.32 -13.39
N TYR A 71 -17.97 5.75 -13.75
CA TYR A 71 -16.75 5.40 -13.01
C TYR A 71 -16.57 6.15 -11.69
N PHE A 72 -17.18 7.34 -11.57
CA PHE A 72 -17.31 8.02 -10.29
C PHE A 72 -18.26 7.26 -9.37
N ALA A 73 -19.45 6.89 -9.86
CA ALA A 73 -20.43 6.09 -9.13
C ALA A 73 -19.87 4.73 -8.70
N GLY A 74 -19.14 4.05 -9.60
CA GLY A 74 -18.52 2.75 -9.35
C GLY A 74 -17.36 2.77 -8.34
N ALA A 75 -16.98 3.95 -7.84
CA ALA A 75 -15.89 4.07 -6.88
C ALA A 75 -16.27 3.61 -5.46
N SER A 76 -17.51 3.87 -5.04
CA SER A 76 -18.16 3.34 -3.84
C SER A 76 -19.64 3.77 -3.81
N GLU A 77 -20.44 3.13 -2.97
CA GLU A 77 -21.86 3.50 -2.75
C GLU A 77 -22.03 4.98 -2.37
N TRP A 78 -21.10 5.54 -1.60
CA TRP A 78 -21.13 6.97 -1.26
C TRP A 78 -20.98 7.86 -2.49
N HIS A 79 -20.14 7.50 -3.47
CA HIS A 79 -20.00 8.30 -4.69
C HIS A 79 -21.26 8.23 -5.56
N ALA A 80 -21.88 7.04 -5.67
CA ALA A 80 -23.18 6.89 -6.33
C ALA A 80 -24.26 7.76 -5.65
N ALA A 81 -24.29 7.79 -4.31
CA ALA A 81 -25.21 8.64 -3.56
C ALA A 81 -24.95 10.15 -3.78
N MET A 82 -23.71 10.58 -4.00
CA MET A 82 -23.41 11.98 -4.32
C MET A 82 -23.92 12.39 -5.70
N LEU A 83 -23.87 11.49 -6.69
CA LEU A 83 -24.46 11.75 -8.00
C LEU A 83 -25.99 11.82 -7.94
N LEU A 84 -26.61 10.92 -7.16
CA LEU A 84 -28.05 10.97 -6.93
C LEU A 84 -28.48 12.31 -6.30
N LYS A 85 -27.72 12.82 -5.32
CA LYS A 85 -27.97 14.15 -4.73
C LYS A 85 -27.79 15.32 -5.69
N ALA A 86 -27.04 15.11 -6.78
CA ALA A 86 -26.84 16.07 -7.84
C ALA A 86 -27.78 15.84 -9.04
N ASP A 87 -28.84 15.03 -8.84
CA ASP A 87 -29.81 14.63 -9.86
C ASP A 87 -29.16 14.03 -11.12
N GLN A 88 -28.04 13.33 -10.94
CA GLN A 88 -27.33 12.62 -12.00
C GLN A 88 -27.60 11.11 -11.91
N ILE A 89 -28.05 10.54 -13.02
CA ILE A 89 -28.22 9.10 -13.18
C ILE A 89 -26.95 8.54 -13.84
N ALA A 90 -26.34 7.54 -13.21
CA ALA A 90 -25.16 6.86 -13.72
C ALA A 90 -25.29 5.35 -13.48
N VAL A 91 -24.67 4.55 -14.33
CA VAL A 91 -24.57 3.10 -14.14
C VAL A 91 -23.22 2.82 -13.49
N PRO A 92 -23.15 2.40 -12.21
CA PRO A 92 -21.87 2.28 -11.51
C PRO A 92 -20.91 1.29 -12.20
N GLU A 93 -19.73 1.78 -12.56
CA GLU A 93 -18.68 0.99 -13.23
C GLU A 93 -17.40 0.94 -12.36
N PRO A 94 -17.11 -0.17 -11.67
CA PRO A 94 -15.99 -0.25 -10.75
C PRO A 94 -14.64 -0.45 -11.45
N VAL A 95 -13.65 0.38 -11.11
CA VAL A 95 -12.26 0.17 -11.55
C VAL A 95 -11.56 -0.81 -10.61
N LYS A 96 -11.40 -2.06 -11.06
CA LYS A 96 -10.76 -3.12 -10.27
C LYS A 96 -9.26 -2.89 -10.16
N CYS A 97 -8.71 -3.18 -8.99
CA CYS A 97 -7.27 -3.31 -8.84
C CYS A 97 -6.84 -4.69 -9.33
N ASN A 98 -5.76 -4.75 -10.10
CA ASN A 98 -5.00 -5.96 -10.35
C ASN A 98 -4.66 -6.56 -8.98
N GLY A 99 -5.12 -7.78 -8.75
CA GLY A 99 -4.64 -8.56 -7.63
C GLY A 99 -3.12 -8.61 -7.69
N ARG A 100 -2.46 -8.48 -6.54
CA ARG A 100 -1.04 -8.82 -6.47
C ARG A 100 -0.98 -10.32 -6.73
N LEU A 101 -0.61 -10.73 -7.95
CA LEU A 101 -0.15 -12.09 -8.20
C LEU A 101 1.14 -12.23 -7.41
N ALA A 102 1.02 -12.68 -6.17
CA ALA A 102 2.17 -13.14 -5.46
C ALA A 102 2.59 -14.41 -6.21
N ILE A 103 3.61 -14.29 -7.06
CA ILE A 103 4.41 -15.46 -7.41
C ILE A 103 5.12 -15.81 -6.11
N GLU A 104 4.42 -16.59 -5.28
CA GLU A 104 4.91 -17.12 -4.03
C GLU A 104 5.69 -18.38 -4.34
N THR A 105 6.80 -18.23 -5.08
CA THR A 105 7.75 -19.33 -5.16
C THR A 105 8.43 -19.44 -3.81
N VAL A 106 8.64 -20.68 -3.35
CA VAL A 106 9.42 -20.96 -2.14
C VAL A 106 10.79 -20.26 -2.21
N GLU A 107 11.41 -20.19 -3.39
CA GLU A 107 12.67 -19.47 -3.61
C GLU A 107 12.56 -17.97 -3.28
N ALA A 108 11.51 -17.29 -3.76
CA ALA A 108 11.35 -15.86 -3.53
C ALA A 108 11.12 -15.54 -2.05
N GLU A 109 10.38 -16.38 -1.32
CA GLU A 109 10.18 -16.19 0.12
C GLU A 109 11.45 -16.51 0.93
N VAL A 110 12.20 -17.55 0.56
CA VAL A 110 13.49 -17.86 1.19
C VAL A 110 14.50 -16.73 0.98
N VAL A 111 14.62 -16.19 -0.23
CA VAL A 111 15.52 -15.05 -0.50
C VAL A 111 15.14 -13.83 0.35
N ARG A 112 13.85 -13.53 0.49
CA ARG A 112 13.40 -12.42 1.35
C ARG A 112 13.70 -12.68 2.82
N ASN A 113 13.54 -13.92 3.28
CA ASN A 113 13.86 -14.29 4.66
C ASN A 113 15.36 -14.13 4.93
N LEU A 114 16.23 -14.61 4.04
CA LEU A 114 17.68 -14.44 4.13
C LEU A 114 18.07 -12.96 4.15
N LYS A 115 17.52 -12.13 3.25
CA LYS A 115 17.78 -10.68 3.25
C LYS A 115 17.37 -10.00 4.55
N TRP A 116 16.24 -10.40 5.14
CA TRP A 116 15.85 -9.88 6.45
C TRP A 116 16.82 -10.30 7.56
N VAL A 117 17.26 -11.57 7.56
CA VAL A 117 18.28 -12.03 8.51
C VAL A 117 19.56 -11.19 8.38
N MET A 118 20.07 -11.01 7.16
CA MET A 118 21.31 -10.25 6.89
C MET A 118 21.19 -8.76 7.20
N ASN A 119 20.07 -8.11 6.83
CA ASN A 119 19.96 -6.66 6.90
C ASN A 119 19.31 -6.15 8.20
N THR A 120 18.64 -7.01 8.96
CA THR A 120 17.90 -6.60 10.16
C THR A 120 18.37 -7.35 11.39
N ALA A 121 18.52 -8.68 11.32
CA ALA A 121 18.86 -9.48 12.49
C ALA A 121 20.37 -9.68 12.69
N ALA A 122 21.21 -9.40 11.69
CA ALA A 122 22.62 -9.79 11.69
C ALA A 122 23.41 -9.24 12.89
N ALA A 123 23.21 -7.97 13.27
CA ALA A 123 23.91 -7.39 14.42
C ALA A 123 23.54 -8.11 15.73
N SER A 124 22.25 -8.39 15.95
CA SER A 124 21.77 -9.12 17.12
C SER A 124 22.23 -10.58 17.11
N MET A 125 22.22 -11.23 15.95
CA MET A 125 22.72 -12.60 15.79
C MET A 125 24.23 -12.67 16.06
N SER A 126 25.00 -11.70 15.58
CA SER A 126 26.45 -11.63 15.83
C SER A 126 26.73 -11.49 17.33
N ALA A 127 25.99 -10.63 18.04
CA ALA A 127 26.14 -10.49 19.48
C ALA A 127 25.74 -11.79 20.22
N ALA A 128 24.64 -12.42 19.83
CA ALA A 128 24.21 -13.68 20.41
C ALA A 128 25.26 -14.79 20.21
N VAL A 129 25.83 -14.92 19.00
CA VAL A 129 26.87 -15.91 18.71
C VAL A 129 28.17 -15.62 19.47
N GLN A 130 28.51 -14.34 19.69
CA GLN A 130 29.74 -13.96 20.37
C GLN A 130 29.68 -14.17 21.90
N TYR A 131 28.51 -13.97 22.50
CA TYR A 131 28.37 -13.88 23.96
C TYR A 131 27.51 -14.96 24.59
N LEU A 132 26.73 -15.72 23.81
CA LEU A 132 26.02 -16.89 24.31
C LEU A 132 26.82 -18.17 24.02
N GLY A 133 26.73 -19.14 24.92
CA GLY A 133 27.16 -20.49 24.62
C GLY A 133 26.22 -21.16 23.61
N GLU A 134 26.71 -22.24 23.00
CA GLU A 134 25.98 -22.97 21.96
C GLU A 134 24.62 -23.50 22.48
N ALA A 135 24.58 -24.00 23.71
CA ALA A 135 23.37 -24.51 24.33
C ALA A 135 22.30 -23.41 24.53
N GLU A 136 22.71 -22.24 25.00
CA GLU A 136 21.83 -21.08 25.18
C GLU A 136 21.31 -20.57 23.84
N LEU A 137 22.16 -20.54 22.80
CA LEU A 137 21.77 -20.17 21.44
C LEU A 137 20.69 -21.13 20.90
N PHE A 138 20.86 -22.44 21.10
CA PHE A 138 19.87 -23.44 20.66
C PHE A 138 18.54 -23.29 21.39
N GLN A 139 18.53 -23.01 22.69
CA GLN A 139 17.29 -22.79 23.43
C GLN A 139 16.48 -21.60 22.90
N VAL A 140 17.16 -20.55 22.41
CA VAL A 140 16.51 -19.37 21.82
C VAL A 140 15.77 -19.74 20.52
N VAL A 141 16.38 -20.58 19.68
CA VAL A 141 15.81 -20.92 18.35
C VAL A 141 14.92 -22.15 18.35
N GLU A 142 15.07 -23.07 19.30
CA GLU A 142 14.31 -24.33 19.38
C GLU A 142 12.79 -24.09 19.48
N ARG A 143 12.37 -23.01 20.13
CA ARG A 143 10.96 -22.64 20.27
C ARG A 143 10.44 -21.77 19.12
N ALA A 144 11.30 -21.37 18.18
CA ALA A 144 10.93 -20.47 17.10
C ALA A 144 10.09 -21.22 16.05
N LYS A 145 8.92 -20.65 15.73
CA LYS A 145 8.12 -21.11 14.59
C LYS A 145 8.75 -20.64 13.29
N LEU A 146 8.50 -21.37 12.21
CA LEU A 146 8.82 -20.90 10.87
C LEU A 146 8.19 -19.51 10.64
N PRO A 147 8.90 -18.59 9.95
CA PRO A 147 8.31 -17.32 9.52
C PRO A 147 7.00 -17.55 8.78
N GLY A 148 5.95 -16.76 9.07
CA GLY A 148 4.61 -16.98 8.53
C GLY A 148 4.55 -17.10 6.99
N ARG A 149 5.48 -16.44 6.28
CA ARG A 149 5.60 -16.50 4.82
C ARG A 149 6.05 -17.87 4.28
N LEU A 150 6.78 -18.64 5.10
CA LEU A 150 7.29 -19.96 4.75
C LEU A 150 6.37 -21.09 5.22
N GLN A 151 5.44 -20.83 6.16
CA GLN A 151 4.57 -21.84 6.75
C GLN A 151 3.65 -22.56 5.75
N LYS A 152 3.42 -21.97 4.57
CA LYS A 152 2.60 -22.55 3.49
C LYS A 152 3.33 -23.55 2.59
N PHE A 153 4.66 -23.70 2.74
CA PHE A 153 5.46 -24.63 1.95
C PHE A 153 5.87 -25.83 2.79
N THR A 154 6.12 -26.96 2.13
CA THR A 154 6.66 -28.14 2.80
C THR A 154 8.11 -27.92 3.23
N LEU A 155 8.52 -28.62 4.29
CA LEU A 155 9.92 -28.55 4.76
C LEU A 155 10.92 -28.97 3.68
N ALA A 156 10.56 -29.90 2.80
CA ALA A 156 11.40 -30.33 1.68
C ALA A 156 11.62 -29.21 0.65
N GLU A 157 10.57 -28.46 0.33
CA GLU A 157 10.66 -27.30 -0.57
C GLU A 157 11.51 -26.18 0.04
N ILE A 158 11.29 -25.89 1.33
CA ILE A 158 12.05 -24.87 2.06
C ILE A 158 13.54 -25.26 2.10
N LYS A 159 13.85 -26.50 2.47
CA LYS A 159 15.23 -27.01 2.54
C LYS A 159 15.93 -26.91 1.19
N ARG A 160 15.26 -27.31 0.10
CA ARG A 160 15.78 -27.21 -1.27
C ARG A 160 16.06 -25.75 -1.66
N ALA A 161 15.12 -24.85 -1.35
CA ALA A 161 15.26 -23.44 -1.66
C ALA A 161 16.41 -22.79 -0.88
N PHE A 162 16.54 -23.04 0.43
CA PHE A 162 17.65 -22.53 1.25
C PHE A 162 19.01 -23.00 0.73
N GLY A 163 19.13 -24.28 0.32
CA GLY A 163 20.39 -24.82 -0.21
C GLY A 163 20.89 -24.12 -1.48
N SER A 164 20.01 -23.51 -2.27
CA SER A 164 20.37 -22.80 -3.50
C SER A 164 20.30 -21.27 -3.38
N ALA A 165 19.73 -20.73 -2.31
CA ALA A 165 19.46 -19.30 -2.16
C ALA A 165 20.60 -18.53 -1.50
N PHE A 166 21.36 -19.15 -0.60
CA PHE A 166 22.43 -18.45 0.13
C PHE A 166 23.48 -17.86 -0.80
N SER A 167 23.98 -18.64 -1.78
CA SER A 167 24.94 -18.20 -2.79
C SER A 167 24.44 -17.03 -3.64
N ARG A 168 23.13 -16.97 -3.90
CA ARG A 168 22.50 -15.88 -4.67
C ARG A 168 22.37 -14.60 -3.86
N VAL A 169 22.24 -14.69 -2.53
CA VAL A 169 22.11 -13.53 -1.66
C VAL A 169 23.49 -12.93 -1.37
N SER A 170 24.49 -13.78 -1.06
CA SER A 170 25.86 -13.33 -0.79
C SER A 170 26.58 -12.75 -2.01
N SER A 171 26.21 -13.13 -3.24
CA SER A 171 26.77 -12.55 -4.47
C SER A 171 26.14 -11.20 -4.88
N VAL A 172 24.97 -10.85 -4.34
CA VAL A 172 24.26 -9.61 -4.68
C VAL A 172 24.67 -8.46 -3.76
N ASP A 173 25.07 -8.75 -2.52
CA ASP A 173 25.52 -7.76 -1.54
C ASP A 173 27.02 -7.39 -1.67
N SER A 174 27.76 -7.98 -2.63
CA SER A 174 29.13 -7.54 -2.94
C SER A 174 29.20 -6.20 -3.71
N TYR A 175 28.05 -5.63 -4.08
CA TYR A 175 27.96 -4.21 -4.46
C TYR A 175 27.71 -3.36 -3.21
N SER A 176 28.78 -3.15 -2.45
CA SER A 176 28.82 -2.13 -1.41
C SER A 176 28.60 -0.75 -2.06
N PRO A 177 27.62 0.07 -1.64
CA PRO A 177 27.66 1.48 -1.97
C PRO A 177 28.81 2.07 -1.16
N ALA A 178 29.93 2.29 -1.84
CA ALA A 178 31.00 3.12 -1.32
C ALA A 178 30.44 4.52 -1.07
N PHE A 179 30.07 4.81 0.18
CA PHE A 179 29.97 6.16 0.67
C PHE A 179 30.64 6.25 2.03
N ALA A 180 31.67 7.09 2.02
CA ALA A 180 32.48 7.55 3.13
C ALA A 180 31.66 8.34 4.15
#